data_AF-A0A4R3VHH0-F1
#
_entry.id   AF-A0A4R3VHH0-F1
#
_cell.length_a   1.000
_cell.length_b   1.000
_cell.length_c   1.000
_cell.angle_alpha   90.00
_cell.angle_beta   90.00
_cell.angle_gamma   90.00
#
_symmetry.space_group_name_H-M   'P 1'
#
loop_
_entity.id
_entity.type
_entity.pdbx_description
1 polymer ?
#
loop_
_entity_poly.entity_id
_entity_poly.type
_entity_poly.pdbx_seq_one_letter_code
_entity_poly.pdbx_strand_id
1 'polypeptide(L)'
;MPLHTTSNYNGQYTNQIGIHALWETRIPEMFYPTYDLYIGPAKYISDPVTTIWQIVKESNALVDSVLLLEKQLSQTFKSSEIRAYVERNDQLIKTYSDAYVQAYHQALNGMVERRFKFSIYYVASFWYSAWVEASDGFLIILI
;
A
#
# COMPACT_ATOMS: atom_id res chain seq x y z
N MET A 1 3.28 0.17 -2.14
CA MET A 1 2.65 -1.10 -1.71
C MET A 1 3.69 -2.21 -1.79
N PRO A 2 3.81 -3.10 -0.78
CA PRO A 2 4.87 -4.13 -0.72
C PRO A 2 4.92 -5.05 -1.95
N LEU A 3 3.79 -5.57 -2.41
CA LEU A 3 3.72 -6.58 -3.48
C LEU A 3 4.14 -6.08 -4.87
N HIS A 4 4.27 -4.77 -5.14
CA HIS A 4 4.88 -4.28 -6.40
C HIS A 4 6.39 -4.47 -6.45
N THR A 5 7.01 -4.90 -5.37
CA THR A 5 8.47 -5.08 -5.28
C THR A 5 8.90 -6.54 -5.36
N THR A 6 7.97 -7.46 -5.66
CA THR A 6 8.22 -8.90 -5.71
C THR A 6 7.60 -9.51 -6.96
N SER A 7 8.20 -10.57 -7.49
CA SER A 7 7.59 -11.35 -8.57
C SER A 7 6.32 -12.06 -8.10
N ASN A 8 6.18 -12.37 -6.81
CA ASN A 8 4.97 -12.95 -6.22
C ASN A 8 3.86 -11.89 -5.95
N TYR A 9 3.73 -10.91 -6.85
CA TYR A 9 2.92 -9.71 -6.64
C TYR A 9 1.43 -9.98 -6.37
N ASN A 10 0.91 -11.12 -6.82
CA ASN A 10 -0.47 -11.53 -6.60
C ASN A 10 -0.57 -12.86 -5.85
N GLY A 11 0.49 -13.29 -5.15
CA GLY A 11 0.48 -14.55 -4.41
C GLY A 11 0.49 -15.81 -5.29
N GLN A 12 0.78 -15.68 -6.58
CA GLN A 12 0.72 -16.76 -7.57
C GLN A 12 1.76 -17.87 -7.35
N TYR A 13 2.82 -17.62 -6.59
CA TYR A 13 3.85 -18.60 -6.25
C TYR A 13 3.69 -19.17 -4.83
N THR A 14 2.71 -18.68 -4.06
CA THR A 14 2.46 -19.11 -2.68
C THR A 14 1.01 -19.53 -2.41
N ASN A 15 0.21 -19.70 -3.47
CA ASN A 15 -1.22 -20.09 -3.42
C ASN A 15 -2.15 -19.06 -2.76
N GLN A 16 -1.87 -17.77 -2.96
CA GLN A 16 -2.62 -16.65 -2.37
C GLN A 16 -3.17 -15.73 -3.47
N ILE A 17 -3.60 -16.32 -4.59
CA ILE A 17 -4.06 -15.57 -5.78
C ILE A 17 -5.18 -14.59 -5.42
N GLY A 18 -4.95 -13.32 -5.70
CA GLY A 18 -5.88 -12.21 -5.41
C GLY A 18 -5.48 -11.37 -4.20
N ILE A 19 -4.42 -11.71 -3.48
CA ILE A 19 -3.93 -10.92 -2.34
C ILE A 19 -3.53 -9.49 -2.73
N HIS A 20 -3.17 -9.25 -4.00
CA HIS A 20 -2.89 -7.91 -4.52
C HIS A 20 -4.11 -6.99 -4.38
N ALA A 21 -5.24 -7.44 -4.94
CA ALA A 21 -6.51 -6.72 -4.90
C ALA A 21 -7.07 -6.61 -3.47
N LEU A 22 -6.83 -7.62 -2.62
CA LEU A 22 -7.14 -7.53 -1.19
C LEU A 22 -6.41 -6.34 -0.55
N TRP A 23 -5.11 -6.26 -0.74
CA TRP A 23 -4.25 -5.26 -0.10
C TRP A 23 -4.49 -3.85 -0.65
N GLU A 24 -4.55 -3.68 -1.98
CA GLU A 24 -4.62 -2.36 -2.60
C GLU A 24 -6.04 -1.78 -2.69
N THR A 25 -7.06 -2.65 -2.74
CA THR A 25 -8.45 -2.22 -2.99
C THR A 25 -9.32 -2.50 -1.79
N ARG A 26 -9.50 -3.77 -1.39
CA ARG A 26 -10.54 -4.12 -0.40
C ARG A 26 -10.25 -3.58 1.00
N ILE A 27 -8.99 -3.62 1.45
CA ILE A 27 -8.63 -3.03 2.74
C ILE A 27 -8.80 -1.51 2.71
N PRO A 28 -8.21 -0.74 1.76
CA PRO A 28 -8.41 0.71 1.73
C PRO A 28 -9.89 1.13 1.59
N GLU A 29 -10.67 0.48 0.72
CA GLU A 29 -12.10 0.79 0.58
C GLU A 29 -12.86 0.68 1.91
N MET A 30 -12.55 -0.34 2.71
CA MET A 30 -13.23 -0.60 3.98
C MET A 30 -12.74 0.30 5.12
N PHE A 31 -11.43 0.60 5.18
CA PHE A 31 -10.80 1.19 6.36
C PHE A 31 -10.31 2.63 6.17
N TYR A 32 -10.22 3.14 4.95
CA TYR A 32 -9.80 4.53 4.69
C TYR A 32 -10.56 5.57 5.55
N PRO A 33 -11.89 5.48 5.76
CA PRO A 33 -12.61 6.43 6.62
C PRO A 33 -12.13 6.47 8.08
N THR A 34 -11.37 5.47 8.53
CA THR A 34 -10.90 5.34 9.92
C THR A 34 -9.43 5.77 10.11
N TYR A 35 -8.70 6.02 9.03
CA TYR A 35 -7.26 6.32 9.09
C TYR A 35 -6.98 7.77 9.49
N ASP A 36 -5.95 7.98 10.31
CA ASP A 36 -5.36 9.30 10.54
C ASP A 36 -4.21 9.53 9.55
N LEU A 37 -4.52 10.26 8.49
CA LEU A 37 -3.60 10.52 7.39
C LEU A 37 -2.78 11.81 7.55
N TYR A 38 -2.73 12.41 8.74
CA TYR A 38 -1.85 13.56 8.97
C TYR A 38 -0.37 13.14 8.93
N ILE A 39 0.42 13.82 8.09
CA ILE A 39 1.83 13.51 7.78
C ILE A 39 2.80 14.68 8.05
N GLY A 40 2.31 15.83 8.51
CA GLY A 40 3.11 17.05 8.64
C GLY A 40 3.49 17.66 7.28
N PRO A 41 4.48 18.58 7.24
CA PRO A 41 4.91 19.21 6.00
C PRO A 41 5.79 18.29 5.14
N ALA A 42 5.74 18.52 3.82
CA ALA A 42 6.68 17.94 2.87
C ALA A 42 8.12 18.38 3.17
N LYS A 43 9.10 17.55 2.83
CA LYS A 43 10.53 17.86 2.99
C LYS A 43 11.24 17.85 1.64
N TYR A 44 12.27 18.68 1.52
CA TYR A 44 13.15 18.66 0.36
C TYR A 44 13.97 17.36 0.35
N ILE A 45 14.10 16.75 -0.82
CA ILE A 45 14.82 15.51 -1.11
C ILE A 45 15.98 15.87 -2.03
N SER A 46 17.19 15.89 -1.47
CA SER A 46 18.41 16.24 -2.21
C SER A 46 18.89 15.11 -3.15
N ASP A 47 18.58 13.86 -2.84
CA ASP A 47 18.93 12.70 -3.66
C ASP A 47 17.68 11.84 -3.92
N PRO A 48 16.94 12.13 -5.00
CA PRO A 48 15.70 11.43 -5.30
C PRO A 48 15.94 9.95 -5.65
N VAL A 49 17.04 9.62 -6.31
CA VAL A 49 17.32 8.23 -6.75
C VAL A 49 17.60 7.35 -5.55
N THR A 50 18.46 7.78 -4.62
CA THR A 50 18.73 7.04 -3.38
C THR A 50 17.46 6.88 -2.55
N THR A 51 16.64 7.94 -2.46
CA THR A 51 15.36 7.92 -1.73
C THR A 51 14.37 6.93 -2.33
N ILE A 52 14.23 6.87 -3.66
CA ILE A 52 13.36 5.88 -4.34
C ILE A 52 13.80 4.46 -4.01
N TRP A 53 15.10 4.15 -4.14
CA TRP A 53 15.60 2.81 -3.83
C TRP A 53 15.44 2.43 -2.35
N GLN A 54 15.55 3.39 -1.44
CA GLN A 54 15.22 3.18 -0.03
C GLN A 54 13.74 2.79 0.13
N ILE A 55 12.80 3.55 -0.46
CA ILE A 55 11.36 3.27 -0.39
C ILE A 55 11.03 1.88 -0.95
N VAL A 56 11.68 1.47 -2.05
CA VAL A 56 11.51 0.14 -2.65
C VAL A 56 12.00 -0.94 -1.68
N LYS A 57 13.19 -0.81 -1.10
CA LYS A 57 13.73 -1.78 -0.14
C LYS A 57 12.86 -1.91 1.11
N GLU A 58 12.42 -0.77 1.67
CA GLU A 58 11.50 -0.75 2.82
C GLU A 58 10.14 -1.38 2.50
N SER A 59 9.63 -1.16 1.27
CA SER A 59 8.39 -1.83 0.82
C SER A 59 8.59 -3.33 0.70
N ASN A 60 9.73 -3.76 0.13
CA ASN A 60 10.04 -5.16 -0.09
C ASN A 60 10.20 -5.94 1.21
N ALA A 61 10.84 -5.32 2.21
CA ALA A 61 10.98 -5.87 3.55
C ALA A 61 9.66 -6.17 4.28
N LEU A 62 8.50 -5.77 3.74
CA LEU A 62 7.17 -6.08 4.28
C LEU A 62 6.44 -7.19 3.52
N VAL A 63 7.01 -7.68 2.40
CA VAL A 63 6.38 -8.71 1.56
C VAL A 63 6.20 -10.02 2.34
N ASP A 64 7.19 -10.37 3.16
CA ASP A 64 7.16 -11.56 4.01
C ASP A 64 5.95 -11.55 4.96
N SER A 65 5.71 -10.42 5.63
CA SER A 65 4.64 -10.22 6.59
C SER A 65 3.28 -10.25 5.88
N VAL A 66 3.16 -9.56 4.73
CA VAL A 66 1.93 -9.60 3.91
C VAL A 66 1.57 -11.03 3.53
N LEU A 67 2.52 -11.81 3.01
CA LEU A 67 2.23 -13.17 2.56
C LEU A 67 2.05 -14.14 3.75
N LEU A 68 2.88 -14.06 4.78
CA LEU A 68 2.84 -14.97 5.92
C LEU A 68 1.55 -14.80 6.73
N LEU A 69 1.16 -13.56 7.04
CA LEU A 69 -0.02 -13.28 7.84
C LEU A 69 -1.30 -13.71 7.12
N GLU A 70 -1.41 -13.48 5.81
CA GLU A 70 -2.58 -13.92 5.04
C GLU A 70 -2.67 -15.45 5.01
N LYS A 71 -1.53 -16.13 4.82
CA LYS A 71 -1.47 -17.60 4.83
C LYS A 71 -1.81 -18.21 6.19
N GLN A 72 -1.37 -17.58 7.28
CA GLN A 72 -1.73 -18.01 8.63
C GLN A 72 -3.23 -17.80 8.88
N LEU A 73 -3.76 -16.64 8.48
CA LEU A 73 -5.18 -16.34 8.63
C LEU A 73 -6.05 -17.30 7.82
N SER A 74 -5.67 -17.61 6.58
CA SER A 74 -6.42 -18.52 5.71
C SER A 74 -6.60 -19.91 6.31
N GLN A 75 -5.69 -20.34 7.20
CA GLN A 75 -5.78 -21.62 7.90
C GLN A 75 -6.78 -21.61 9.06
N THR A 76 -7.20 -20.43 9.52
CA THR A 76 -8.15 -20.26 10.62
C THR A 76 -9.60 -20.09 10.16
N PHE A 77 -9.82 -19.81 8.87
CA PHE A 77 -11.14 -19.65 8.26
C PHE A 77 -11.54 -20.90 7.49
N LYS A 78 -12.85 -21.20 7.41
CA LYS A 78 -13.33 -22.18 6.43
C LYS A 78 -13.15 -21.62 5.02
N SER A 79 -12.88 -22.47 4.04
CA SER A 79 -12.71 -22.04 2.65
C SER A 79 -13.92 -21.27 2.10
N SER A 80 -15.13 -21.61 2.55
CA SER A 80 -16.38 -20.92 2.22
C SER A 80 -16.52 -19.53 2.83
N GLU A 81 -15.75 -19.20 3.87
CA GLU A 81 -15.84 -17.94 4.60
C GLU A 81 -14.81 -16.91 4.10
N ILE A 82 -13.78 -17.33 3.36
CA ILE A 82 -12.72 -16.45 2.84
C ILE A 82 -13.25 -15.55 1.72
N ARG A 83 -14.13 -16.08 0.86
CA ARG A 83 -14.65 -15.37 -0.31
C ARG A 83 -16.16 -15.21 -0.24
N ALA A 84 -16.65 -14.04 -0.60
CA ALA A 84 -18.08 -13.72 -0.67
C ALA A 84 -18.38 -12.94 -1.96
N TYR A 85 -19.66 -12.93 -2.34
CA TYR A 85 -20.16 -11.98 -3.34
C TYR A 85 -20.45 -10.65 -2.65
N VAL A 86 -19.91 -9.57 -3.19
CA VAL A 86 -20.11 -8.21 -2.68
C VAL A 86 -20.54 -7.31 -3.84
N GLU A 87 -21.52 -6.46 -3.59
CA GLU A 87 -21.95 -5.45 -4.54
C GLU A 87 -20.99 -4.26 -4.51
N ARG A 88 -20.45 -3.89 -5.68
CA ARG A 88 -19.51 -2.78 -5.87
C ARG A 88 -19.85 -2.08 -7.18
N ASN A 89 -20.18 -0.79 -7.12
CA ASN A 89 -20.60 0.01 -8.28
C ASN A 89 -21.71 -0.68 -9.09
N ASP A 90 -22.77 -1.12 -8.41
CA ASP A 90 -23.92 -1.84 -9.00
C ASP A 90 -23.55 -3.17 -9.69
N GLN A 91 -22.37 -3.73 -9.40
CA GLN A 91 -21.92 -5.02 -9.90
C GLN A 91 -21.64 -6.00 -8.76
N LEU A 92 -22.18 -7.21 -8.90
CA LEU A 92 -21.89 -8.30 -7.97
C LEU A 92 -20.54 -8.94 -8.32
N ILE A 93 -19.53 -8.77 -7.46
CA ILE A 93 -18.19 -9.33 -7.63
C ILE A 93 -17.88 -10.39 -6.59
N LYS A 94 -17.22 -11.48 -6.98
CA LYS A 94 -16.70 -12.48 -6.03
C LYS A 94 -15.33 -12.03 -5.54
N THR A 95 -15.22 -11.66 -4.27
CA THR A 95 -14.00 -11.13 -3.65
C THR A 95 -13.81 -11.66 -2.23
N TYR A 96 -12.83 -11.16 -1.49
CA TYR A 96 -12.66 -11.47 -0.08
C TYR A 96 -13.85 -10.97 0.74
N SER A 97 -14.33 -11.81 1.66
CA SER A 97 -15.45 -11.49 2.55
C SER A 97 -15.06 -10.40 3.55
N ASP A 98 -16.05 -9.64 4.03
CA ASP A 98 -15.77 -8.55 4.96
C ASP A 98 -15.14 -9.04 6.27
N ALA A 99 -15.58 -10.19 6.78
CA ALA A 99 -15.01 -10.81 7.96
C ALA A 99 -13.52 -11.15 7.77
N TYR A 100 -13.14 -11.67 6.59
CA TYR A 100 -11.75 -11.98 6.28
C TYR A 100 -10.90 -10.71 6.12
N VAL A 101 -11.44 -9.69 5.42
CA VAL A 101 -10.77 -8.39 5.24
C VAL A 101 -10.51 -7.72 6.60
N GLN A 102 -11.47 -7.77 7.53
CA GLN A 102 -11.32 -7.23 8.88
C GLN A 102 -10.26 -7.97 9.69
N ALA A 103 -10.29 -9.30 9.71
CA ALA A 103 -9.31 -10.10 10.44
C ALA A 103 -7.89 -9.91 9.87
N TYR A 104 -7.77 -9.80 8.55
CA TYR A 104 -6.48 -9.55 7.91
C TYR A 104 -5.95 -8.15 8.17
N HIS A 105 -6.83 -7.13 8.15
CA HIS A 105 -6.45 -5.77 8.51
C HIS A 105 -5.94 -5.67 9.95
N GLN A 106 -6.60 -6.37 10.88
CA GLN A 106 -6.14 -6.51 12.28
C GLN A 106 -4.78 -7.20 12.37
N ALA A 107 -4.58 -8.32 11.67
CA ALA A 107 -3.30 -9.04 11.63
C ALA A 107 -2.16 -8.18 11.07
N LEU A 108 -2.45 -7.35 10.07
CA LEU A 108 -1.49 -6.39 9.50
C LEU A 108 -1.15 -5.22 10.46
N ASN A 109 -1.87 -5.08 11.57
CA ASN A 109 -1.57 -4.14 12.66
C ASN A 109 -1.21 -2.73 12.16
N GLY A 110 -2.12 -2.10 11.40
CA GLY A 110 -1.95 -0.74 10.86
C GLY A 110 -0.92 -0.60 9.73
N MET A 111 -0.40 -1.70 9.15
CA MET A 111 0.59 -1.62 8.07
C MET A 111 0.08 -0.85 6.85
N VAL A 112 -1.17 -1.10 6.43
CA VAL A 112 -1.74 -0.45 5.24
C VAL A 112 -1.82 1.06 5.43
N GLU A 113 -2.33 1.51 6.58
CA GLU A 113 -2.36 2.93 6.96
C GLU A 113 -0.95 3.55 6.96
N ARG A 114 0.03 2.93 7.62
CA ARG A 114 1.42 3.44 7.63
C ARG A 114 2.00 3.57 6.23
N ARG A 115 1.76 2.59 5.35
CA ARG A 115 2.23 2.66 3.95
C ARG A 115 1.46 3.71 3.14
N PHE A 116 0.19 3.93 3.42
CA PHE A 116 -0.61 5.00 2.82
C PHE A 116 -0.05 6.38 3.22
N LYS A 117 0.19 6.61 4.52
CA LYS A 117 0.82 7.83 5.03
C LYS A 117 2.19 8.10 4.40
N PHE A 118 3.05 7.09 4.31
CA PHE A 118 4.34 7.24 3.64
C PHE A 118 4.20 7.56 2.15
N SER A 119 3.21 6.98 1.47
CA SER A 119 2.93 7.32 0.08
C SER A 119 2.58 8.81 -0.07
N ILE A 120 1.69 9.34 0.77
CA ILE A 120 1.33 10.78 0.77
C ILE A 120 2.58 11.63 1.02
N TYR A 121 3.33 11.30 2.08
CA TYR A 121 4.53 12.06 2.47
C TYR A 121 5.59 12.12 1.38
N TYR A 122 5.93 10.99 0.78
CA TYR A 122 6.95 10.96 -0.27
C TYR A 122 6.49 11.63 -1.55
N VAL A 123 5.24 11.42 -1.98
CA VAL A 123 4.69 12.11 -3.15
C VAL A 123 4.74 13.63 -2.95
N ALA A 124 4.28 14.13 -1.79
CA ALA A 124 4.33 15.55 -1.48
C ALA A 124 5.78 16.09 -1.44
N SER A 125 6.71 15.32 -0.85
CA SER A 125 8.13 15.69 -0.76
C SER A 125 8.83 15.71 -2.11
N PHE A 126 8.55 14.75 -3.01
CA PHE A 126 9.07 14.75 -4.37
C PHE A 126 8.56 15.95 -5.18
N TRP A 127 7.26 16.24 -5.10
CA TRP A 127 6.69 17.43 -5.76
C TRP A 127 7.29 18.72 -5.24
N TYR A 128 7.42 18.86 -3.92
CA TYR A 128 8.05 20.02 -3.30
C TYR A 128 9.51 20.19 -3.76
N SER A 129 10.27 19.09 -3.81
CA SER A 129 11.67 19.13 -4.24
C SER A 129 11.79 19.53 -5.72
N ALA A 130 10.95 18.96 -6.59
CA ALA A 130 10.92 19.32 -8.00
C ALA A 130 10.55 20.80 -8.23
N TRP A 131 9.65 21.34 -7.41
CA TRP A 131 9.30 22.77 -7.44
C TRP A 131 10.50 23.66 -7.06
N VAL A 132 11.22 23.33 -5.98
CA VAL A 132 12.41 24.08 -5.54
C VAL A 132 13.49 24.06 -6.61
N GLU A 133 13.84 22.89 -7.14
CA GLU A 133 14.85 22.74 -8.20
C GLU A 133 14.51 23.55 -9.46
N ALA A 134 13.24 23.53 -9.87
CA ALA A 134 12.79 24.30 -11.03
C ALA A 134 12.89 25.81 -10.79
N SER A 135 12.68 26.27 -9.55
CA SER A 135 12.81 27.69 -9.19
C SER A 135 14.25 28.17 -9.07
N ASP A 136 15.16 27.35 -8.54
CA ASP A 136 16.59 27.70 -8.43
C ASP A 136 17.24 27.81 -9.81
N GLY A 137 16.85 26.95 -10.76
CA GLY A 137 17.26 27.08 -12.17
C GLY A 137 16.78 28.36 -12.85
N PHE A 138 15.66 28.95 -12.38
CA PHE A 138 15.11 30.19 -12.93
C PHE A 138 15.91 31.44 -12.51
N LEU A 139 16.61 31.37 -11.36
CA LEU A 139 17.44 32.48 -10.89
C LEU A 139 18.77 32.60 -11.67
N ILE A 140 19.26 31.50 -12.25
CA ILE A 140 20.53 31.47 -13.01
C ILE A 140 20.37 32.03 -14.44
N ILE A 141 19.15 32.09 -14.99
CA ILE A 141 18.90 32.55 -16.37
C ILE A 141 18.70 34.09 -16.44
N LEU A 142 18.65 34.79 -15.31
CA LEU A 142 18.36 36.24 -15.24
C LEU A 142 19.51 37.10 -14.67
N ILE A 143 20.73 36.57 -14.60
CA ILE A 143 21.96 37.31 -14.20
C ILE A 143 23.02 37.12 -15.29
#